data_AF-A0A7K4B0E0-F1
#
_entry.id   AF-A0A7K4B0E0-F1
#
_cell.length_a   1.000
_cell.length_b   1.000
_cell.length_c   1.000
_cell.angle_alpha   90.00
_cell.angle_beta   90.00
_cell.angle_gamma   90.00
#
_symmetry.space_group_name_H-M   'P 1'
#
loop_
_entity.id
_entity.type
_entity.pdbx_description
1 polymer ?
#
loop_
_entity_poly.entity_id
_entity_poly.type
_entity_poly.pdbx_seq_one_letter_code
_entity_poly.pdbx_strand_id
1 'polypeptide(L)'
;DEPLYPLKAGYAHLPLPYTREEGIGDIGLQVLVTETGGMTAAYILIDGNNMAPGVREYIRDEVCALVDEAEVMTTDTHVVNTISGKNPVGLRISPDDLISHVLDGVEQAMADCSEAKAAGSSATCNGVFIFGSDTIAQLASIVNTIIVYVVPISAGMLLLAVVLSVIAYMIVT
;
A
#
# COMPACT_ATOMS: atom_id res chain seq x y z
N ASP A 1 17.05 -31.44 8.23
CA ASP A 1 16.99 -30.97 6.84
C ASP A 1 15.64 -31.31 6.26
N GLU A 2 14.88 -30.31 5.87
CA GLU A 2 13.62 -30.50 5.14
C GLU A 2 13.92 -30.95 3.70
N PRO A 3 13.07 -31.80 3.11
CA PRO A 3 13.25 -32.25 1.73
C PRO A 3 13.15 -31.07 0.75
N LEU A 4 14.13 -30.96 -0.14
CA LEU A 4 14.12 -29.98 -1.23
C LEU A 4 13.38 -30.57 -2.43
N TYR A 5 12.33 -29.90 -2.89
CA TYR A 5 11.59 -30.26 -4.10
C TYR A 5 12.01 -29.37 -5.28
N PRO A 6 11.95 -29.87 -6.53
CA PRO A 6 12.13 -29.04 -7.72
C PRO A 6 11.16 -27.85 -7.70
N LEU A 7 11.63 -26.69 -8.16
CA LEU A 7 10.83 -25.49 -8.31
C LEU A 7 10.55 -25.29 -9.80
N LYS A 8 9.29 -25.08 -10.16
CA LYS A 8 8.94 -24.44 -11.43
C LYS A 8 8.35 -23.07 -11.14
N ALA A 9 8.56 -22.14 -12.07
CA ALA A 9 7.96 -20.83 -12.02
C ALA A 9 7.51 -20.41 -13.42
N GLY A 10 6.40 -19.67 -13.47
CA GLY A 10 5.90 -19.02 -14.68
C GLY A 10 5.40 -17.63 -14.34
N TYR A 11 5.47 -16.73 -15.32
CA TYR A 11 5.22 -15.32 -15.10
C TYR A 11 4.32 -14.72 -16.17
N ALA A 12 3.42 -13.85 -15.75
CA ALA A 12 2.61 -13.05 -16.66
C ALA A 12 2.63 -11.57 -16.24
N HIS A 13 2.64 -10.71 -17.25
CA HIS A 13 2.51 -9.26 -17.10
C HIS A 13 1.41 -8.77 -18.03
N LEU A 14 0.39 -8.15 -17.44
CA LEU A 14 -0.77 -7.66 -18.16
C LEU A 14 -0.95 -6.17 -17.86
N PRO A 15 -0.83 -5.28 -18.86
CA PRO A 15 -1.31 -3.91 -18.70
C PRO A 15 -2.83 -3.96 -18.54
N LEU A 16 -3.32 -3.28 -17.51
CA LEU A 16 -4.77 -3.21 -17.26
C LEU A 16 -5.36 -1.98 -17.97
N PRO A 17 -6.57 -2.09 -18.54
CA PRO A 17 -7.20 -1.01 -19.32
C PRO A 17 -7.82 0.08 -18.44
N TYR A 18 -7.19 0.40 -17.31
CA TYR A 18 -7.70 1.35 -16.32
C TYR A 18 -6.71 2.49 -16.11
N THR A 19 -7.24 3.64 -15.74
CA THR A 19 -6.46 4.85 -15.46
C THR A 19 -6.02 4.91 -14.00
N ARG A 20 -5.07 5.81 -13.72
CA ARG A 20 -4.63 6.10 -12.35
C ARG A 20 -5.78 6.63 -11.49
N GLU A 21 -6.66 7.44 -12.07
CA GLU A 21 -7.86 7.94 -11.42
C GLU A 21 -8.80 6.81 -11.02
N GLU A 22 -8.80 5.69 -11.75
CA GLU A 22 -9.58 4.47 -11.45
C GLU A 22 -8.93 3.56 -10.41
N GLY A 23 -7.68 3.84 -10.03
CA GLY A 23 -6.97 3.15 -8.94
C GLY A 23 -5.88 2.19 -9.39
N ILE A 24 -5.53 2.19 -10.68
CA ILE A 24 -4.53 1.29 -11.27
C ILE A 24 -3.36 2.08 -11.85
N GLY A 25 -2.14 1.68 -11.50
CA GLY A 25 -0.91 2.28 -11.98
C GLY A 25 -0.50 1.74 -13.36
N ASP A 26 0.52 2.35 -13.96
CA ASP A 26 0.90 2.08 -15.34
C ASP A 26 1.53 0.68 -15.53
N ILE A 27 2.00 0.03 -14.46
CA ILE A 27 2.52 -1.34 -14.53
C ILE A 27 1.37 -2.34 -14.69
N GLY A 28 0.19 -2.07 -14.12
CA GLY A 28 -0.96 -2.97 -14.21
C GLY A 28 -0.82 -4.21 -13.33
N LEU A 29 -1.01 -5.40 -13.91
CA LEU A 29 -1.04 -6.68 -13.21
C LEU A 29 0.23 -7.50 -13.49
N GLN A 30 0.84 -8.03 -12.42
CA GLN A 30 1.93 -9.00 -12.49
C GLN A 30 1.52 -10.25 -11.73
N VAL A 31 1.71 -11.42 -12.34
CA VAL A 31 1.40 -12.71 -11.71
C VAL A 31 2.63 -13.61 -11.79
N LEU A 32 3.01 -14.17 -10.65
CA LEU A 32 4.03 -15.21 -10.55
C LEU A 32 3.36 -16.48 -10.03
N VAL A 33 3.42 -17.55 -10.79
CA VAL A 33 3.00 -18.87 -10.35
C VAL A 33 4.23 -19.70 -10.04
N THR A 34 4.21 -20.41 -8.92
CA THR A 34 5.26 -21.34 -8.52
C THR A 34 4.70 -22.71 -8.21
N GLU A 35 5.36 -23.76 -8.69
CA GLU A 35 5.02 -25.16 -8.39
C GLU A 35 6.21 -25.82 -7.66
N THR A 36 5.96 -26.39 -6.49
CA THR A 36 6.97 -27.14 -5.74
C THR A 36 6.31 -28.17 -4.83
N GLY A 37 6.87 -29.38 -4.75
CA GLY A 37 6.32 -30.44 -3.89
C GLY A 37 4.88 -30.86 -4.22
N GLY A 38 4.42 -30.62 -5.46
CA GLY A 38 3.04 -30.90 -5.89
C GLY A 38 2.02 -29.85 -5.45
N MET A 39 2.43 -28.73 -4.85
CA MET A 39 1.59 -27.56 -4.62
C MET A 39 1.91 -26.44 -5.61
N THR A 40 0.86 -25.78 -6.07
CA THR A 40 0.89 -24.61 -6.95
C THR A 40 0.43 -23.39 -6.16
N ALA A 41 1.26 -22.36 -6.13
CA ALA A 41 0.95 -21.08 -5.47
C ALA A 41 1.00 -19.93 -6.48
N ALA A 42 0.02 -19.02 -6.42
CA ALA A 42 -0.03 -17.81 -7.23
C ALA A 42 0.22 -16.56 -6.39
N TYR A 43 1.17 -15.73 -6.83
CA TYR A 43 1.43 -14.41 -6.28
C TYR A 43 0.94 -13.36 -7.28
N ILE A 44 -0.05 -12.59 -6.86
CA ILE A 44 -0.73 -11.60 -7.69
C ILE A 44 -0.35 -10.22 -7.16
N LEU A 45 0.30 -9.42 -8.00
CA LEU A 45 0.70 -8.07 -7.68
C LEU A 45 -0.03 -7.10 -8.61
N ILE A 46 -0.89 -6.27 -8.03
CA ILE A 46 -1.62 -5.24 -8.76
C ILE A 46 -0.98 -3.88 -8.47
N ASP A 47 -0.64 -3.15 -9.52
CA ASP A 47 -0.10 -1.80 -9.40
C ASP A 47 -1.19 -0.84 -8.94
N GLY A 48 -1.13 -0.47 -7.66
CA GLY A 48 -2.17 0.27 -6.97
C GLY A 48 -1.74 0.63 -5.56
N ASN A 49 -2.64 1.25 -4.79
CA ASN A 49 -2.36 1.61 -3.40
C ASN A 49 -3.45 1.07 -2.48
N ASN A 50 -3.15 -0.04 -1.78
CA ASN A 50 -4.12 -0.81 -1.01
C ASN A 50 -5.31 -1.35 -1.83
N MET A 51 -6.17 -2.13 -1.18
CA MET A 51 -7.41 -2.66 -1.75
C MET A 51 -8.62 -2.24 -0.93
N ALA A 52 -9.78 -2.12 -1.60
CA ALA A 52 -11.04 -1.94 -0.93
C ALA A 52 -11.40 -3.19 -0.10
N PRO A 53 -12.10 -3.04 1.03
CA PRO A 53 -12.43 -4.17 1.91
C PRO A 53 -13.17 -5.29 1.17
N GLY A 54 -12.73 -6.54 1.34
CA GLY A 54 -13.34 -7.72 0.73
C GLY A 54 -12.86 -8.04 -0.69
N VAL A 55 -12.23 -7.10 -1.39
CA VAL A 55 -11.75 -7.30 -2.78
C VAL A 55 -10.59 -8.27 -2.82
N ARG A 56 -9.67 -8.18 -1.85
CA ARG A 56 -8.52 -9.08 -1.74
C ARG A 56 -8.98 -10.52 -1.54
N GLU A 57 -9.88 -10.73 -0.58
CA GLU A 57 -10.40 -12.05 -0.22
C GLU A 57 -11.18 -12.66 -1.39
N TYR A 58 -12.02 -11.85 -2.04
CA TYR A 58 -12.76 -12.26 -3.24
C TYR A 58 -11.82 -12.75 -4.35
N ILE A 59 -10.81 -11.95 -4.73
CA ILE A 59 -9.86 -12.34 -5.78
C ILE A 59 -9.10 -13.60 -5.41
N ARG A 60 -8.64 -13.70 -4.16
CA ARG A 60 -7.91 -14.88 -3.68
C ARG A 60 -8.77 -16.14 -3.78
N ASP A 61 -10.01 -16.08 -3.31
CA ASP A 61 -10.90 -17.24 -3.25
C ASP A 61 -11.26 -17.75 -4.66
N GLU A 62 -11.45 -16.85 -5.62
CA GLU A 62 -11.66 -17.20 -7.03
C GLU A 62 -10.41 -17.83 -7.67
N VAL A 63 -9.22 -17.30 -7.38
CA VAL A 63 -7.95 -17.84 -7.91
C VAL A 63 -7.63 -19.21 -7.32
N CYS A 64 -7.99 -19.46 -6.06
CA CYS A 64 -7.84 -20.76 -5.42
C CYS A 64 -8.71 -21.87 -6.06
N ALA A 65 -9.58 -21.55 -7.02
CA ALA A 65 -10.20 -22.57 -7.87
C ALA A 65 -9.23 -23.15 -8.93
N LEU A 66 -8.14 -22.45 -9.24
CA LEU A 66 -7.12 -22.83 -10.24
C LEU A 66 -5.81 -23.34 -9.63
N VAL A 67 -5.48 -22.88 -8.42
CA VAL A 67 -4.22 -23.18 -7.72
C VAL A 67 -4.49 -23.54 -6.25
N ASP A 68 -3.53 -24.20 -5.59
CA ASP A 68 -3.68 -24.63 -4.21
C ASP A 68 -3.65 -23.45 -3.22
N GLU A 69 -2.84 -22.42 -3.50
CA GLU A 69 -2.67 -21.24 -2.65
C GLU A 69 -2.56 -19.96 -3.49
N ALA A 70 -3.09 -18.85 -2.98
CA ALA A 70 -3.01 -17.57 -3.65
C ALA A 70 -2.74 -16.43 -2.66
N GLU A 71 -1.90 -15.48 -3.06
CA GLU A 71 -1.66 -14.24 -2.31
C GLU A 71 -1.78 -13.03 -3.23
N VAL A 72 -2.59 -12.06 -2.80
CA VAL A 72 -2.90 -10.84 -3.56
C VAL A 72 -2.32 -9.64 -2.84
N MET A 73 -1.55 -8.84 -3.57
CA MET A 73 -0.73 -7.74 -3.06
C MET A 73 -0.87 -6.49 -3.94
N THR A 74 -0.53 -5.33 -3.39
CA THR A 74 -0.40 -4.07 -4.13
C THR A 74 1.04 -3.56 -4.10
N THR A 75 1.43 -2.83 -5.15
CA THR A 75 2.80 -2.27 -5.26
C THR A 75 3.04 -1.09 -4.32
N ASP A 76 1.98 -0.36 -3.95
CA ASP A 76 1.99 0.85 -3.14
C ASP A 76 2.99 1.90 -3.66
N THR A 77 3.12 2.03 -4.99
CA THR A 77 4.03 2.98 -5.68
C THR A 77 3.60 4.45 -5.57
N HIS A 78 2.47 4.74 -4.90
CA HIS A 78 1.84 6.06 -4.72
C HIS A 78 1.46 6.82 -5.99
N VAL A 79 1.73 6.29 -7.19
CA VAL A 79 1.41 6.93 -8.47
C VAL A 79 -0.09 7.11 -8.71
N VAL A 80 -0.91 6.30 -8.06
CA VAL A 80 -2.38 6.34 -8.14
C VAL A 80 -3.02 7.22 -7.05
N ASN A 81 -2.23 7.80 -6.14
CA ASN A 81 -2.79 8.58 -5.05
C ASN A 81 -3.41 9.88 -5.55
N THR A 82 -4.70 10.05 -5.25
CA THR A 82 -5.44 11.28 -5.48
C THR A 82 -5.15 12.33 -4.39
N ILE A 83 -5.66 13.55 -4.58
CA ILE A 83 -5.59 14.65 -3.59
C ILE A 83 -6.16 14.24 -2.21
N SER A 84 -7.14 13.33 -2.17
CA SER A 84 -7.70 12.78 -0.93
C SER A 84 -6.78 11.76 -0.23
N GLY A 85 -5.63 11.43 -0.82
CA GLY A 85 -4.64 10.49 -0.31
C GLY A 85 -5.05 9.02 -0.37
N LYS A 86 -6.20 8.70 -0.99
CA LYS A 86 -6.75 7.34 -1.05
C LYS A 86 -7.33 7.04 -2.42
N ASN A 87 -6.86 5.95 -3.01
CA ASN A 87 -7.39 5.41 -4.25
C ASN A 87 -7.16 3.89 -4.33
N PRO A 88 -7.81 3.10 -3.46
CA PRO A 88 -7.56 1.68 -3.40
C PRO A 88 -8.16 0.94 -4.60
N VAL A 89 -7.49 -0.15 -4.96
CA VAL A 89 -7.95 -1.08 -5.98
C VAL A 89 -9.32 -1.63 -5.58
N GLY A 90 -10.28 -1.63 -6.52
CA GLY A 90 -11.65 -2.07 -6.27
C GLY A 90 -12.59 -0.99 -5.70
N LEU A 91 -12.14 0.27 -5.57
CA LEU A 91 -13.04 1.38 -5.19
C LEU A 91 -13.90 1.88 -6.35
N ARG A 92 -13.31 2.03 -7.54
CA ARG A 92 -14.00 2.51 -8.76
C ARG A 92 -14.24 1.39 -9.76
N ILE A 93 -13.31 0.45 -9.84
CA ILE A 93 -13.40 -0.74 -10.68
C ILE A 93 -14.15 -1.80 -9.89
N SER A 94 -15.09 -2.50 -10.52
CA SER A 94 -15.79 -3.58 -9.84
C SER A 94 -14.85 -4.77 -9.60
N PRO A 95 -15.00 -5.51 -8.49
CA PRO A 95 -14.22 -6.73 -8.26
C PRO A 95 -14.40 -7.77 -9.37
N ASP A 96 -15.60 -7.85 -9.95
CA ASP A 96 -15.95 -8.77 -11.05
C ASP A 96 -15.20 -8.45 -12.35
N ASP A 97 -15.02 -7.16 -12.67
CA ASP A 97 -14.22 -6.76 -13.83
C ASP A 97 -12.73 -7.06 -13.60
N LEU A 98 -12.24 -6.80 -12.38
CA LEU A 98 -10.84 -7.01 -12.03
C LEU A 98 -10.46 -8.50 -12.00
N ILE A 99 -11.32 -9.38 -11.48
CA ILE A 99 -11.02 -10.81 -11.39
C ILE A 99 -10.84 -11.44 -12.76
N SER A 100 -11.57 -10.99 -13.78
CA SER A 100 -11.43 -11.51 -15.15
C SER A 100 -9.99 -11.37 -15.68
N HIS A 101 -9.34 -10.23 -15.42
CA HIS A 101 -7.95 -9.98 -15.79
C HIS A 101 -6.97 -10.78 -14.93
N VAL A 102 -7.29 -10.96 -13.65
CA VAL A 102 -6.44 -11.74 -12.73
C VAL A 102 -6.42 -13.20 -13.13
N LEU A 103 -7.58 -13.80 -13.44
CA LEU A 103 -7.67 -15.19 -13.88
C LEU A 103 -6.92 -15.42 -15.20
N ASP A 104 -7.07 -14.51 -16.18
CA ASP A 104 -6.29 -14.56 -17.43
C ASP A 104 -4.77 -14.48 -17.14
N GLY A 105 -4.35 -13.59 -16.24
CA GLY A 105 -2.95 -13.51 -15.83
C GLY A 105 -2.43 -14.77 -15.14
N VAL A 106 -3.24 -15.42 -14.31
CA VAL A 106 -2.89 -16.68 -13.65
C VAL A 106 -2.78 -17.81 -14.68
N GLU A 107 -3.73 -17.94 -15.60
CA GLU A 107 -3.68 -18.95 -16.67
C GLU A 107 -2.44 -18.77 -17.57
N GLN A 108 -2.12 -17.53 -17.95
CA GLN A 108 -0.91 -17.21 -18.72
C GLN A 108 0.37 -17.55 -17.95
N ALA A 109 0.43 -17.22 -16.66
CA ALA A 109 1.58 -17.55 -15.81
C ALA A 109 1.72 -19.07 -15.63
N MET A 110 0.62 -19.81 -15.48
CA MET A 110 0.63 -21.28 -15.42
C MET A 110 1.12 -21.90 -16.74
N ALA A 111 0.73 -21.33 -17.88
CA ALA A 111 1.17 -21.78 -19.20
C ALA A 111 2.67 -21.52 -19.46
N ASP A 112 3.24 -20.50 -18.83
CA ASP A 112 4.67 -20.15 -18.89
C ASP A 112 5.55 -20.94 -17.90
N CYS A 113 4.96 -21.82 -17.07
CA CYS A 113 5.70 -22.55 -16.05
C CYS A 113 6.83 -23.41 -16.62
N SER A 114 8.05 -23.16 -16.12
CA SER A 114 9.26 -23.91 -16.47
C SER A 114 10.16 -24.14 -15.27
N GLU A 115 11.09 -25.09 -15.36
CA GLU A 115 12.06 -25.40 -14.30
C GLU A 115 12.85 -24.14 -13.89
N ALA A 116 12.83 -23.83 -12.60
CA ALA A 116 13.37 -22.59 -12.05
C ALA A 116 14.25 -22.84 -10.82
N LYS A 117 15.08 -21.84 -10.49
CA LYS A 117 15.90 -21.81 -9.27
C LYS A 117 15.75 -20.46 -8.61
N ALA A 118 15.60 -20.45 -7.30
CA ALA A 118 15.57 -19.22 -6.51
C ALA A 118 16.97 -18.88 -5.99
N ALA A 119 17.32 -17.59 -6.04
CA ALA A 119 18.51 -17.04 -5.40
C ALA A 119 18.19 -15.64 -4.88
N GLY A 120 18.82 -15.25 -3.76
CA GLY A 120 18.68 -13.92 -3.17
C GLY A 120 20.01 -13.19 -3.19
N SER A 121 19.98 -11.87 -3.40
CA SER A 121 21.14 -11.00 -3.24
C SER A 121 20.71 -9.70 -2.58
N SER A 122 21.60 -9.10 -1.81
CA SER A 122 21.39 -7.82 -1.14
C SER A 122 22.53 -6.87 -1.50
N ALA A 123 22.20 -5.61 -1.73
CA ALA A 123 23.16 -4.56 -2.03
C ALA A 123 22.87 -3.31 -1.20
N THR A 124 23.91 -2.53 -0.91
CA THR A 124 23.79 -1.25 -0.20
C THR A 124 23.70 -0.11 -1.22
N CYS A 125 22.63 0.68 -1.18
CA CYS A 125 22.48 1.89 -1.97
C CYS A 125 22.94 3.11 -1.16
N ASN A 126 24.07 3.71 -1.56
CA ASN A 126 24.58 4.94 -0.94
C ASN A 126 24.00 6.18 -1.64
N GLY A 127 23.88 7.30 -0.92
CA GLY A 127 23.45 8.58 -1.50
C GLY A 127 21.94 8.79 -1.57
N VAL A 128 21.14 7.92 -0.95
CA VAL A 128 19.70 8.14 -0.77
C VAL A 128 19.49 8.93 0.52
N PHE A 129 19.05 10.18 0.39
CA PHE A 129 18.68 11.02 1.52
C PHE A 129 17.20 10.78 1.86
N ILE A 130 16.94 9.91 2.83
CA ILE A 130 15.60 9.73 3.40
C ILE A 130 15.45 10.57 4.68
N PHE A 131 14.21 10.92 5.02
CA PHE A 131 13.87 11.32 6.39
C PHE A 131 14.10 10.10 7.29
N GLY A 132 15.29 10.01 7.86
CA GLY A 132 15.66 8.92 8.74
C GLY A 132 14.83 8.91 10.02
N SER A 133 14.88 7.78 10.73
CA SER A 133 14.20 7.57 12.01
C SER A 133 14.43 8.72 13.00
N ASP A 134 15.66 9.25 13.02
CA ASP A 134 16.06 10.36 13.89
C ASP A 134 15.33 11.66 13.53
N THR A 135 15.16 11.95 12.23
CA THR A 135 14.46 13.16 11.77
C THR A 135 12.96 13.06 12.08
N ILE A 136 12.37 11.87 11.92
CA ILE A 136 10.97 11.62 12.32
C ILE A 136 10.79 11.79 13.84
N ALA A 137 11.72 11.24 14.64
CA ALA A 137 11.70 11.38 16.09
C ALA A 137 11.83 12.85 16.52
N GLN A 138 12.69 13.62 15.85
CA GLN A 138 12.83 15.06 16.09
C GLN A 138 11.55 15.83 15.78
N LEU A 139 10.90 15.56 14.65
CA LEU A 139 9.62 16.19 14.30
C LEU A 139 8.54 15.88 15.34
N ALA A 140 8.41 14.61 15.73
CA ALA A 140 7.45 14.20 16.77
C ALA A 140 7.72 14.89 18.10
N SER A 141 9.00 15.03 18.49
CA SER A 141 9.42 15.72 19.72
C SER A 141 9.07 17.21 19.70
N ILE A 142 9.26 17.89 18.56
CA ILE A 142 8.89 19.31 18.40
C ILE A 142 7.38 19.48 18.56
N VAL A 143 6.58 18.62 17.92
CA VAL A 143 5.11 18.66 18.04
C VAL A 143 4.67 18.44 19.48
N ASN A 144 5.23 17.43 20.16
CA ASN A 144 4.90 17.15 21.56
C ASN A 144 5.26 18.33 22.47
N THR A 145 6.42 18.94 22.24
CA THR A 145 6.86 20.14 22.97
C THR A 145 5.87 21.29 22.77
N ILE A 146 5.45 21.57 21.53
CA ILE A 146 4.47 22.63 21.23
C ILE A 146 3.14 22.37 21.96
N ILE A 147 2.62 21.13 21.93
CA ILE A 147 1.36 20.77 22.57
C ILE A 147 1.39 21.06 24.09
N VAL A 148 2.52 20.80 24.75
CA VAL A 148 2.68 21.08 26.20
C VAL A 148 2.60 22.58 26.50
N TYR A 149 3.13 23.45 25.63
CA TYR A 149 3.12 24.90 25.85
C TYR A 149 1.84 25.60 25.35
N VAL A 150 1.10 25.01 24.41
CA VAL A 150 -0.13 25.62 23.86
C VAL A 150 -1.17 25.93 24.93
N VAL A 151 -1.43 25.00 25.85
CA VAL A 151 -2.47 25.16 26.89
C VAL A 151 -2.18 26.33 27.84
N PRO A 152 -1.02 26.40 28.53
CA PRO A 152 -0.74 27.48 29.46
C PRO A 152 -0.62 28.85 28.76
N ILE A 153 -0.04 28.91 27.57
CA ILE A 153 0.05 30.16 26.79
C ILE A 153 -1.35 30.64 26.41
N SER A 154 -2.20 29.75 25.90
CA SER A 154 -3.58 30.10 25.52
C SER A 154 -4.40 30.58 26.72
N ALA A 155 -4.26 29.91 27.87
CA ALA A 155 -4.92 30.34 29.12
C ALA A 155 -4.42 31.72 29.57
N GLY A 156 -3.12 31.98 29.50
CA GLY A 156 -2.53 33.28 29.82
C GLY A 156 -3.02 34.39 28.89
N MET A 157 -3.09 34.12 27.57
CA MET A 157 -3.63 35.06 26.59
C MET A 157 -5.11 35.37 26.84
N LEU A 158 -5.92 34.36 27.17
CA LEU A 158 -7.33 34.54 27.48
C LEU A 158 -7.53 35.36 28.75
N LEU A 159 -6.75 35.09 29.81
CA LEU A 159 -6.78 35.85 31.05
C LEU A 159 -6.37 37.32 30.81
N LEU A 160 -5.31 37.55 30.03
CA LEU A 160 -4.88 38.90 29.65
C LEU A 160 -5.99 39.65 28.89
N ALA A 161 -6.64 38.98 27.94
CA ALA A 161 -7.76 39.57 27.19
C ALA A 161 -8.94 39.96 28.09
N VAL A 162 -9.28 39.11 29.06
CA VAL A 162 -10.34 39.41 30.06
C VAL A 162 -9.94 40.62 30.92
N VAL A 163 -8.71 40.66 31.44
CA VAL A 163 -8.23 41.77 32.26
C VAL A 163 -8.25 43.09 31.49
N LEU A 164 -7.73 43.10 30.26
CA LEU A 164 -7.75 44.29 29.40
C LEU A 164 -9.18 44.75 29.09
N SER A 165 -10.10 43.80 28.87
CA SER A 165 -11.52 44.11 28.64
C SER A 165 -12.16 44.78 29.86
N VAL A 166 -11.87 44.30 31.07
CA VAL A 166 -12.37 44.90 32.33
C VAL A 166 -11.79 46.30 32.55
N ILE A 167 -10.47 46.48 32.33
CA ILE A 167 -9.82 47.79 32.44
C ILE A 167 -10.43 48.78 31.45
N ALA A 168 -10.59 48.37 30.19
CA ALA A 168 -11.20 49.20 29.16
C ALA A 168 -12.64 49.61 29.53
N TYR A 169 -13.45 48.68 30.04
CA TYR A 169 -14.79 48.97 30.55
C TYR A 169 -14.75 50.05 31.63
N MET A 170 -13.90 49.90 32.66
CA MET A 170 -13.78 50.87 33.75
C MET A 170 -13.27 52.26 33.33
N ILE A 171 -12.57 52.38 32.19
CA ILE A 171 -12.13 53.67 31.65
C ILE A 171 -13.26 54.36 30.86
N VAL A 172 -14.13 53.58 30.22
CA VAL A 172 -15.19 54.08 29.34
C VAL A 172 -16.46 54.46 30.11
N THR A 173 -16.78 53.76 31.19
CA THR A 173 -17.89 54.08 32.12
C THR A 173 -17.42 54.90 33.30
#